data_AF-A0A423K395-F1
#
_entry.id   AF-A0A423K395-F1
#
_cell.length_a   1.000
_cell.length_b   1.000
_cell.length_c   1.000
_cell.angle_alpha   90.00
_cell.angle_beta   90.00
_cell.angle_gamma   90.00
#
_symmetry.space_group_name_H-M   'P 1'
#
loop_
_entity.id
_entity.type
_entity.pdbx_description
1 polymer ?
#
loop_
_entity_poly.entity_id
_entity_poly.type
_entity_poly.pdbx_seq_one_letter_code
_entity_poly.pdbx_strand_id
1 'polypeptide(L)'
;MKAPWNFARFLPLAGRLLAKGRLPTLLFAVASKSTSEGGRLGKLKDDLRLLQALCLAYWRGEYRAISRKSILTVVAGLMYFLSPLDAIPDFIPVFGMLDDIAVLAWVMKTLDDELNAFRAWRNRQLPEKLAVVERLPDTPEQLQLQGPKDD
;
A
#
# COMPACT_ATOMS: atom_id res chain seq x y z
N MET A 1 15.36 -10.98 5.33
CA MET A 1 14.59 -11.23 6.56
C MET A 1 13.41 -12.14 6.22
N LYS A 2 13.02 -13.06 7.10
CA LYS A 2 11.84 -13.90 6.87
C LYS A 2 10.56 -13.05 6.98
N ALA A 3 9.58 -13.35 6.14
CA ALA A 3 8.27 -12.70 6.21
C ALA A 3 7.57 -13.07 7.53
N PRO A 4 6.73 -12.19 8.08
CA PRO A 4 5.86 -12.53 9.21
C PRO A 4 5.01 -13.75 8.85
N TRP A 5 4.83 -14.69 9.78
CA TRP A 5 4.15 -15.96 9.48
C TRP A 5 2.70 -15.76 8.98
N ASN A 6 2.02 -14.75 9.51
CA ASN A 6 0.67 -14.39 9.07
C ASN A 6 0.63 -13.70 7.70
N PHE A 7 1.73 -13.10 7.24
CA PHE A 7 1.75 -12.32 5.99
C PHE A 7 1.47 -13.18 4.74
N ALA A 8 1.97 -14.41 4.71
CA ALA A 8 1.87 -15.29 3.53
C ALA A 8 0.41 -15.55 3.11
N ARG A 9 -0.56 -15.50 4.05
CA ARG A 9 -1.99 -15.69 3.76
C ARG A 9 -2.59 -14.56 2.90
N PHE A 10 -1.98 -13.37 2.90
CA PHE A 10 -2.46 -12.20 2.17
C PHE A 10 -1.97 -12.14 0.72
N LEU A 11 -0.88 -12.84 0.38
CA LEU A 11 -0.36 -12.90 -0.99
C LEU A 11 -1.40 -13.39 -2.04
N PRO A 12 -2.13 -14.51 -1.84
CA PRO A 12 -3.14 -14.94 -2.81
C PRO A 12 -4.34 -13.97 -2.88
N LEU A 13 -4.69 -13.32 -1.76
CA LEU A 13 -5.77 -12.34 -1.72
C LEU A 13 -5.39 -11.06 -2.46
N ALA A 14 -4.15 -10.58 -2.28
CA ALA A 14 -3.60 -9.45 -3.02
C ALA A 14 -3.59 -9.70 -4.53
N GLY A 15 -3.24 -10.91 -4.96
CA GLY A 15 -3.28 -11.29 -6.37
C GLY A 15 -4.69 -11.23 -6.96
N ARG A 16 -5.68 -11.76 -6.22
CA ARG A 16 -7.10 -11.68 -6.61
C ARG A 16 -7.63 -10.25 -6.62
N LEU A 17 -7.20 -9.41 -5.68
CA LEU A 17 -7.61 -8.00 -5.59
C LEU A 17 -7.08 -7.19 -6.77
N LEU A 18 -5.81 -7.40 -7.12
CA LEU A 18 -5.20 -6.83 -8.33
C LEU A 18 -5.92 -7.28 -9.60
N ALA A 19 -6.17 -8.58 -9.74
CA ALA A 19 -6.86 -9.14 -10.90
C ALA A 19 -8.31 -8.62 -11.05
N LYS A 20 -8.99 -8.32 -9.95
CA LYS A 20 -10.35 -7.76 -9.94
C LYS A 20 -10.41 -6.23 -10.08
N GLY A 21 -9.28 -5.55 -10.24
CA GLY A 21 -9.24 -4.09 -10.33
C GLY A 21 -9.68 -3.36 -9.05
N ARG A 22 -9.68 -4.03 -7.90
CA ARG A 22 -10.16 -3.51 -6.60
C ARG A 22 -9.09 -2.78 -5.78
N LEU A 23 -7.95 -2.47 -6.38
CA LEU A 23 -6.87 -1.70 -5.78
C LEU A 23 -7.34 -0.32 -5.27
N PRO A 24 -8.20 0.43 -5.99
CA PRO A 24 -8.77 1.67 -5.50
C PRO A 24 -9.44 1.60 -4.12
N THR A 25 -10.26 0.58 -3.90
CA THR A 25 -10.97 0.38 -2.63
C THR A 25 -10.00 0.14 -1.48
N LEU A 26 -8.93 -0.63 -1.74
CA LEU A 26 -7.88 -0.87 -0.77
C LEU A 26 -7.19 0.44 -0.36
N LEU A 27 -6.77 1.23 -1.34
CA LEU A 27 -6.06 2.48 -1.08
C LEU A 27 -6.90 3.48 -0.29
N PHE A 28 -8.19 3.59 -0.63
CA PHE A 28 -9.11 4.45 0.11
C PHE A 28 -9.24 4.01 1.57
N ALA A 29 -9.39 2.71 1.82
CA ALA A 29 -9.43 2.17 3.16
C ALA A 29 -8.11 2.46 3.93
N VAL A 30 -6.93 2.30 3.30
CA VAL A 30 -5.62 2.58 3.93
C VAL A 30 -5.52 4.05 4.32
N ALA A 31 -5.89 4.96 3.41
CA ALA A 31 -5.87 6.39 3.65
C ALA A 31 -6.77 6.79 4.83
N SER A 32 -7.98 6.21 4.88
CA SER A 32 -8.92 6.43 5.98
C SER A 32 -8.37 5.91 7.32
N LYS A 33 -7.83 4.69 7.37
CA LYS A 33 -7.26 4.10 8.59
C LYS A 33 -6.03 4.87 9.09
N SER A 34 -5.13 5.26 8.19
CA SER A 34 -3.92 6.01 8.52
C SER A 34 -4.20 7.41 9.11
N THR A 35 -5.35 8.01 8.79
CA THR A 35 -5.75 9.31 9.32
C THR A 35 -6.27 9.21 10.76
N SER A 36 -6.97 8.13 11.08
CA SER A 36 -7.54 7.89 12.42
C SER A 36 -6.49 7.58 13.51
N GLU A 37 -5.30 7.09 13.13
CA GLU A 37 -4.21 6.79 14.09
C GLU A 37 -3.28 8.00 14.38
N GLY A 38 -3.74 9.21 14.05
CA GLY A 38 -2.98 10.46 14.05
C GLY A 38 -2.49 10.91 15.42
N GLY A 39 -1.28 10.50 15.80
CA GLY A 39 -0.54 11.09 16.93
C GLY A 39 0.82 10.48 17.25
N ARG A 40 1.03 9.17 17.02
CA ARG A 40 2.25 8.45 17.47
C ARG A 40 3.11 7.85 16.36
N LEU A 41 2.71 7.98 15.09
CA LEU A 41 3.23 7.18 13.97
C LEU A 41 3.62 8.01 12.73
N GLY A 42 4.37 9.11 12.91
CA GLY A 42 4.79 10.00 11.80
C GLY A 42 5.53 9.25 10.68
N LYS A 43 6.54 8.46 11.02
CA LYS A 43 7.30 7.66 10.04
C LYS A 43 6.44 6.60 9.35
N LEU A 44 5.53 5.95 10.09
CA LEU A 44 4.63 4.96 9.49
C LEU A 44 3.70 5.60 8.46
N LYS A 45 3.20 6.80 8.75
CA LYS A 45 2.35 7.56 7.84
C LYS A 45 3.07 7.87 6.52
N ASP A 46 4.35 8.25 6.59
CA ASP A 46 5.15 8.54 5.39
C ASP A 46 5.43 7.27 4.57
N ASP A 47 5.73 6.16 5.24
CA ASP A 47 5.90 4.86 4.59
C ASP A 47 4.60 4.39 3.91
N LEU A 48 3.45 4.48 4.61
CA LEU A 48 2.13 4.18 4.05
C LEU A 48 1.78 5.07 2.86
N ARG A 49 2.11 6.36 2.92
CA ARG A 49 1.89 7.29 1.80
C ARG A 49 2.72 6.90 0.59
N LEU A 50 3.98 6.51 0.78
CA LEU A 50 4.83 6.05 -0.31
C LEU A 50 4.28 4.79 -0.97
N LEU A 51 3.86 3.80 -0.17
CA LEU A 51 3.28 2.56 -0.69
C LEU A 51 1.97 2.81 -1.43
N GLN A 52 1.12 3.71 -0.92
CA GLN A 52 -0.10 4.13 -1.59
C GLN A 52 0.18 4.82 -2.94
N ALA A 53 1.14 5.76 -2.97
CA ALA A 53 1.54 6.45 -4.18
C ALA A 53 2.08 5.47 -5.24
N LEU A 54 2.89 4.48 -4.82
CA LEU A 54 3.38 3.43 -5.70
C LEU A 54 2.23 2.61 -6.29
N CYS A 55 1.26 2.20 -5.47
CA CYS A 55 0.10 1.46 -5.93
C CYS A 55 -0.77 2.28 -6.89
N LEU A 56 -0.98 3.58 -6.64
CA LEU A 56 -1.69 4.49 -7.55
C LEU A 56 -0.97 4.62 -8.89
N ALA A 57 0.34 4.93 -8.86
CA ALA A 57 1.13 5.07 -10.07
C ALA A 57 1.17 3.78 -10.89
N TYR A 58 1.25 2.62 -10.23
CA TYR A 58 1.15 1.32 -10.89
C TYR A 58 -0.22 1.07 -11.51
N TRP A 59 -1.29 1.35 -10.76
CA TRP A 59 -2.66 1.14 -11.21
C TRP A 59 -3.04 2.05 -12.38
N ARG A 60 -2.59 3.31 -12.37
CA ARG A 60 -2.77 4.27 -13.46
C ARG A 60 -1.90 3.98 -14.69
N GLY A 61 -0.93 3.08 -14.56
CA GLY A 61 0.03 2.75 -15.64
C GLY A 61 1.24 3.69 -15.73
N GLU A 62 1.31 4.73 -14.90
CA GLU A 62 2.37 5.74 -14.90
C GLU A 62 3.73 5.20 -14.42
N TYR A 63 3.72 4.14 -13.59
CA TYR A 63 4.93 3.47 -13.12
C TYR A 63 4.80 1.94 -13.20
N ARG A 64 5.54 1.33 -14.15
CA ARG A 64 5.60 -0.14 -14.32
C ARG A 64 6.98 -0.74 -14.08
N ALA A 65 7.96 0.08 -13.72
CA ALA A 65 9.33 -0.34 -13.39
C ALA A 65 9.41 -0.93 -11.97
N ILE A 66 8.57 -1.95 -11.70
CA ILE A 66 8.54 -2.70 -10.45
C ILE A 66 8.24 -4.17 -10.76
N SER A 67 8.89 -5.09 -10.05
CA SER A 67 8.60 -6.50 -10.27
C SER A 67 7.16 -6.86 -9.85
N ARG A 68 6.54 -7.82 -10.54
CA ARG A 68 5.20 -8.31 -10.20
C ARG A 68 5.13 -8.84 -8.76
N LYS A 69 6.22 -9.43 -8.27
CA LYS A 69 6.33 -9.93 -6.90
C LYS A 69 6.38 -8.78 -5.88
N SER A 70 7.10 -7.71 -6.19
CA SER A 70 7.22 -6.53 -5.34
C SER A 70 5.88 -5.82 -5.19
N ILE A 71 5.17 -5.54 -6.28
CA ILE A 71 3.84 -4.91 -6.20
C ILE A 71 2.83 -5.79 -5.46
N LEU A 72 2.87 -7.12 -5.65
CA LEU A 72 2.03 -8.05 -4.90
C LEU A 72 2.33 -8.00 -3.39
N THR A 73 3.61 -7.89 -3.03
CA THR A 73 4.06 -7.78 -1.63
C THR A 73 3.59 -6.47 -0.99
N VAL A 74 3.65 -5.35 -1.72
CA VAL A 74 3.11 -4.07 -1.25
C VAL A 74 1.61 -4.16 -1.00
N VAL A 75 0.85 -4.67 -1.97
CA VAL A 75 -0.61 -4.80 -1.86
C VAL A 75 -0.98 -5.73 -0.69
N ALA A 76 -0.27 -6.84 -0.51
CA ALA A 76 -0.47 -7.73 0.64
C ALA A 76 -0.17 -7.03 1.97
N GLY A 77 0.88 -6.19 2.04
CA GLY A 77 1.20 -5.41 3.24
C GLY A 77 0.13 -4.38 3.58
N LEU A 78 -0.40 -3.69 2.57
CA LEU A 78 -1.51 -2.76 2.74
C LEU A 78 -2.81 -3.46 3.16
N MET A 79 -3.08 -4.65 2.62
CA MET A 79 -4.20 -5.50 3.05
C MET A 79 -4.05 -5.97 4.49
N TYR A 80 -2.84 -6.34 4.90
CA TYR A 80 -2.54 -6.73 6.28
C TYR A 80 -2.88 -5.57 7.22
N PHE A 81 -2.35 -4.39 6.92
CA PHE A 81 -2.62 -3.16 7.68
C PHE A 81 -4.11 -2.82 7.76
N LEU A 82 -4.93 -3.25 6.80
CA LEU A 82 -6.37 -3.01 6.80
C LEU A 82 -7.22 -4.09 7.43
N SER A 83 -6.64 -5.24 7.78
CA SER A 83 -7.37 -6.27 8.50
C SER A 83 -7.89 -5.65 9.81
N PRO A 84 -9.22 -5.62 10.06
CA PRO A 84 -9.78 -5.01 11.26
C PRO A 84 -9.40 -5.77 12.54
N LEU A 85 -8.76 -6.93 12.39
CA LEU A 85 -8.39 -7.86 13.43
C LEU A 85 -7.19 -8.63 12.90
N ASP A 86 -6.03 -8.59 13.56
CA ASP A 86 -5.25 -9.81 13.65
C ASP A 86 -6.09 -10.73 14.55
N ALA A 87 -6.86 -11.62 13.93
CA ALA A 87 -7.94 -12.41 14.52
C ALA A 87 -7.46 -13.40 15.60
N ILE A 88 -6.98 -12.87 16.71
CA ILE A 88 -6.77 -13.54 17.99
C ILE A 88 -7.82 -12.95 18.94
N PRO A 89 -8.90 -13.68 19.27
CA PRO A 89 -9.72 -13.33 20.41
C PRO A 89 -8.97 -13.77 21.66
N ASP A 90 -8.01 -12.98 22.16
CA ASP A 90 -7.49 -13.17 23.53
C ASP A 90 -6.84 -11.88 24.08
N PHE A 91 -7.63 -11.15 24.87
CA PHE A 91 -7.24 -10.48 26.13
C PHE A 91 -5.96 -9.61 26.26
N ILE A 92 -5.26 -9.17 25.19
CA ILE A 92 -4.11 -8.25 25.34
C ILE A 92 -4.23 -6.99 24.44
N PRO A 93 -4.75 -5.85 24.96
CA PRO A 93 -5.03 -4.64 24.17
C PRO A 93 -3.81 -3.85 23.65
N VAL A 94 -2.57 -4.38 23.76
CA VAL A 94 -1.33 -3.62 23.44
C VAL A 94 -0.52 -4.23 22.27
N PHE A 95 -0.73 -5.50 21.90
CA PHE A 95 0.15 -6.19 20.94
C PHE A 95 -0.21 -5.98 19.46
N GLY A 96 -1.47 -5.70 19.12
CA GLY A 96 -1.92 -5.62 17.72
C GLY A 96 -1.20 -4.55 16.88
N MET A 97 -0.81 -3.43 17.48
CA MET A 97 -0.16 -2.33 16.77
C MET A 97 1.31 -2.64 16.38
N LEU A 98 1.98 -3.48 17.16
CA LEU A 98 3.40 -3.79 16.94
C LEU A 98 3.63 -4.69 15.73
N ASP A 99 2.71 -5.62 15.47
CA ASP A 99 2.84 -6.56 14.36
C ASP A 99 2.58 -5.88 13.00
N ASP A 100 1.61 -4.97 12.91
CA ASP A 100 1.38 -4.13 11.73
C ASP A 100 2.62 -3.29 11.37
N ILE A 101 3.27 -2.69 12.37
CA ILE A 101 4.52 -1.94 12.18
C ILE A 101 5.64 -2.86 11.72
N ALA A 102 5.74 -4.07 12.27
CA ALA A 102 6.76 -5.04 11.90
C ALA A 102 6.58 -5.52 10.45
N VAL A 103 5.34 -5.76 10.01
CA VAL A 103 5.01 -6.10 8.62
C VAL A 103 5.39 -4.96 7.69
N LEU A 104 5.01 -3.72 8.02
CA LEU A 104 5.35 -2.57 7.19
C LEU A 104 6.87 -2.40 7.11
N ALA A 105 7.58 -2.42 8.24
CA ALA A 105 9.03 -2.33 8.27
C ALA A 105 9.70 -3.46 7.46
N TRP A 106 9.15 -4.68 7.51
CA TRP A 106 9.61 -5.78 6.70
C TRP A 106 9.37 -5.54 5.20
N VAL A 107 8.20 -5.02 4.78
CA VAL A 107 7.92 -4.65 3.38
C VAL A 107 8.89 -3.57 2.92
N MET A 108 9.05 -2.50 3.70
CA MET A 108 9.96 -1.38 3.39
C MET A 108 11.39 -1.87 3.18
N LYS A 109 11.88 -2.74 4.07
CA LYS A 109 13.24 -3.28 3.97
C LYS A 109 13.39 -4.31 2.85
N THR A 110 12.38 -5.13 2.61
CA THR A 110 12.42 -6.18 1.57
C THR A 110 12.39 -5.57 0.18
N LEU A 111 11.75 -4.42 0.03
CA LEU A 111 11.56 -3.73 -1.24
C LEU A 111 12.41 -2.46 -1.33
N ASP A 112 13.46 -2.32 -0.51
CA ASP A 112 14.22 -1.06 -0.40
C ASP A 112 14.71 -0.56 -1.77
N ASP A 113 15.30 -1.44 -2.58
CA ASP A 113 15.78 -1.12 -3.94
C ASP A 113 14.64 -0.65 -4.87
N GLU A 114 13.49 -1.34 -4.84
CA GLU A 114 12.32 -1.03 -5.66
C GLU A 114 11.67 0.29 -5.23
N LEU A 115 11.61 0.55 -3.92
CA LEU A 115 11.11 1.78 -3.35
C LEU A 115 12.05 2.95 -3.61
N ASN A 116 13.37 2.72 -3.59
CA ASN A 116 14.37 3.71 -3.95
C ASN A 116 14.26 4.09 -5.44
N ALA A 117 14.09 3.10 -6.32
CA ALA A 117 13.81 3.34 -7.74
C ALA A 117 12.52 4.17 -7.94
N PHE A 118 11.44 3.82 -7.22
CA PHE A 118 10.20 4.57 -7.26
C PHE A 118 10.36 6.02 -6.73
N ARG A 119 11.07 6.21 -5.62
CA ARG A 119 11.39 7.56 -5.07
C ARG A 119 12.17 8.38 -6.10
N ALA A 120 13.17 7.78 -6.75
CA ALA A 120 13.96 8.46 -7.78
C ALA A 120 13.11 8.84 -9.01
N TRP A 121 12.21 7.95 -9.45
CA TRP A 121 11.24 8.27 -10.51
C TRP A 121 10.31 9.42 -10.11
N ARG A 122 9.78 9.38 -8.87
CA ARG A 122 8.88 10.40 -8.34
C ARG A 122 9.53 11.77 -8.29
N ASN A 123 10.77 11.84 -7.81
CA ASN A 123 11.53 13.09 -7.70
C ASN A 123 11.88 13.72 -9.07
N ARG A 124 11.76 12.96 -10.17
CA ARG A 124 11.95 13.46 -11.54
C ARG A 124 10.67 13.96 -12.19
N GLN A 125 9.50 13.71 -11.58
CA GLN A 125 8.23 14.18 -12.12
C GLN A 125 7.99 15.65 -11.76
N LEU A 126 7.29 16.36 -12.63
CA LEU A 126 6.81 17.70 -12.33
C LEU A 126 5.77 17.66 -11.19
N PRO A 127 5.73 18.67 -10.30
CA PRO A 127 4.77 18.73 -9.20
C PRO A 127 3.31 18.59 -9.67
N GLU A 128 2.97 19.19 -10.82
CA GLU A 128 1.64 19.11 -11.42
C GLU A 128 1.29 17.68 -11.83
N LYS A 129 2.26 16.95 -12.40
CA LYS A 129 2.07 15.55 -12.77
C LYS A 129 1.89 14.69 -11.53
N LEU A 130 2.71 14.88 -10.50
CA LEU A 130 2.55 14.16 -9.22
C LEU A 130 1.20 14.43 -8.57
N ALA A 131 0.73 15.68 -8.61
CA ALA A 131 -0.58 16.07 -8.08
C ALA A 131 -1.74 15.39 -8.81
N VAL A 132 -1.56 14.89 -10.03
CA VAL A 132 -2.56 14.06 -10.75
C VAL A 132 -2.37 12.58 -10.44
N VAL A 133 -1.13 12.09 -10.48
CA VAL A 133 -0.83 10.66 -10.28
C VAL A 133 -1.17 10.21 -8.86
N GLU A 134 -0.80 11.01 -7.86
CA GLU A 134 -0.96 10.69 -6.44
C GLU A 134 -2.31 11.15 -5.88
N ARG A 135 -3.14 11.81 -6.69
CA ARG A 135 -4.50 12.17 -6.28
C ARG A 135 -5.33 10.92 -6.07
N LEU A 136 -5.64 10.66 -4.80
CA LEU A 136 -6.74 9.80 -4.42
C LEU A 136 -8.05 10.60 -4.57
N PRO A 137 -9.00 10.17 -5.41
CA PRO A 137 -10.28 10.85 -5.52
C PRO A 137 -11.16 10.60 -4.28
N ASP A 138 -12.22 11.39 -4.16
CA ASP A 138 -13.09 11.38 -2.98
C ASP A 138 -13.83 10.05 -2.79
N THR A 139 -13.99 9.26 -3.87
CA THR A 139 -14.61 7.93 -3.80
C THR A 139 -13.82 6.87 -4.60
N PRO A 140 -13.88 5.60 -4.17
CA PRO A 140 -13.22 4.50 -4.88
C PRO A 140 -13.78 4.27 -6.28
N GLU A 141 -15.05 4.59 -6.54
CA GLU A 141 -15.68 4.49 -7.87
C GLU A 141 -15.05 5.49 -8.84
N GLN A 142 -14.83 6.74 -8.42
CA GLN A 142 -14.17 7.75 -9.24
C GLN A 142 -12.76 7.34 -9.63
N LEU A 143 -12.04 6.68 -8.73
CA LEU A 143 -10.73 6.13 -9.07
C LEU A 143 -10.88 5.04 -10.11
N GLN A 144 -11.77 4.06 -9.92
CA GLN A 144 -12.00 2.97 -10.89
C GLN A 144 -12.38 3.47 -12.29
N LEU A 145 -13.14 4.56 -12.39
CA LEU A 145 -13.51 5.20 -13.66
C LEU A 145 -12.29 5.80 -14.39
N GLN A 146 -11.25 6.21 -13.66
CA GLN A 146 -9.97 6.65 -14.22
C GLN A 146 -9.08 5.45 -14.58
N GLY A 147 -9.69 4.35 -15.04
CA GLY A 147 -9.10 3.03 -15.26
C GLY A 147 -7.70 3.08 -15.88
N PRO A 148 -6.90 2.00 -15.73
CA PRO A 148 -5.57 1.93 -16.33
C PRO A 148 -5.65 2.41 -17.78
N LYS A 149 -4.83 3.40 -18.16
CA LYS A 149 -4.71 3.78 -19.57
C LYS A 149 -4.29 2.53 -20.33
N ASP A 150 -5.19 2.00 -21.15
CA ASP A 150 -4.88 1.03 -22.18
C ASP A 150 -4.05 1.80 -23.22
N ASP A 151 -2.75 1.56 -23.23
CA ASP A 151 -1.82 1.95 -24.30
C ASP A 151 -1.35 0.67 -25.00
#